data_AF-Q0PQT8-F1
#
_entry.id   AF-Q0PQT8-F1
#
_cell.length_a   1.000
_cell.length_b   1.000
_cell.length_c   1.000
_cell.angle_alpha   90.00
_cell.angle_beta   90.00
_cell.angle_gamma   90.00
#
_symmetry.space_group_name_H-M   'P 1'
#
loop_
_entity.id
_entity.type
_entity.pdbx_description
1 polymer ?
#
loop_
_entity_poly.entity_id
_entity_poly.type
_entity_poly.pdbx_seq_one_letter_code
_entity_poly.pdbx_strand_id
1 'polypeptide(L)'
;VDKLTELKYTYRPDIRDRDALEQNFREKFQALNRVTLTDAEFARLRDEIINADVFHAAKTLRERNPPFQREDGTPLQYMLVNLRDWCKNEFEVVNQLRINTDNRLPAL
;
A
#
# COMPACT_ATOMS: atom_id res chain seq x y z
N VAL A 1 -12.33 -0.57 19.22
CA VAL A 1 -12.35 -1.26 17.91
C VAL A 1 -13.78 -1.49 17.45
N ASP A 2 -14.66 -1.98 18.33
CA ASP A 2 -16.08 -2.30 18.05
C ASP A 2 -16.84 -1.23 17.29
N LYS A 3 -16.73 0.04 17.71
CA LYS A 3 -17.36 1.18 17.01
C LYS A 3 -16.91 1.33 15.54
N LEU A 4 -15.66 1.02 15.21
CA LEU A 4 -15.15 1.07 13.83
C LEU A 4 -15.68 -0.10 13.01
N THR A 5 -15.81 -1.28 13.63
CA THR A 5 -16.43 -2.45 13.00
C THR A 5 -17.91 -2.22 12.70
N GLU A 6 -18.65 -1.53 13.57
CA GLU A 6 -20.02 -1.08 13.30
C GLU A 6 -20.09 -0.15 12.07
N LEU A 7 -19.07 0.70 11.88
CA LEU A 7 -18.88 1.57 10.72
C LEU A 7 -18.31 0.84 9.49
N LYS A 8 -18.32 -0.49 9.47
CA LYS A 8 -17.89 -1.35 8.35
C LYS A 8 -16.39 -1.36 8.06
N TYR A 9 -15.56 -0.95 9.02
CA TYR A 9 -14.12 -1.23 8.94
C TYR A 9 -13.87 -2.70 9.25
N THR A 10 -13.08 -3.36 8.41
CA THR A 10 -12.63 -4.73 8.68
C THR A 10 -11.53 -4.70 9.72
N TYR A 11 -11.77 -5.30 10.89
CA TYR A 11 -10.73 -5.43 11.91
C TYR A 11 -9.73 -6.52 11.53
N ARG A 12 -8.44 -6.19 11.58
CA ARG A 12 -7.32 -7.05 11.18
C ARG A 12 -6.37 -7.31 12.37
N PRO A 13 -6.76 -8.18 13.32
CA PRO A 13 -5.92 -8.56 14.47
C PRO A 13 -4.71 -9.43 14.09
N ASP A 14 -4.70 -9.93 12.85
CA ASP A 14 -3.67 -10.75 12.23
C ASP A 14 -2.47 -9.94 11.73
N ILE A 15 -2.66 -8.66 11.37
CA ILE A 15 -1.57 -7.77 10.99
C ILE A 15 -0.87 -7.31 12.26
N ARG A 16 0.35 -7.81 12.49
CA ARG A 16 1.12 -7.58 13.73
C ARG A 16 2.54 -7.07 13.51
N ASP A 17 3.00 -7.11 12.27
CA ASP A 17 4.34 -6.71 11.87
C ASP A 17 4.30 -6.01 10.50
N ARG A 18 5.48 -5.61 10.04
CA ARG A 18 5.65 -4.93 8.76
C ARG A 18 5.31 -5.84 7.58
N ASP A 19 5.71 -7.11 7.65
CA ASP A 19 5.53 -8.05 6.55
C ASP A 19 4.04 -8.33 6.29
N ALA A 20 3.25 -8.53 7.35
CA ALA A 20 1.80 -8.66 7.25
C ALA A 20 1.14 -7.38 6.74
N LEU A 21 1.66 -6.20 7.09
CA LEU A 21 1.14 -4.92 6.60
C LEU A 21 1.43 -4.74 5.10
N GLU A 22 2.64 -5.07 4.66
CA GLU A 22 3.04 -5.00 3.25
C GLU A 22 2.30 -6.04 2.40
N GLN A 23 2.13 -7.26 2.91
CA GLN A 23 1.35 -8.30 2.24
C GLN A 23 -0.12 -7.87 2.09
N ASN A 24 -0.70 -7.29 3.14
CA ASN A 24 -2.04 -6.73 3.06
C ASN A 24 -2.12 -5.61 2.01
N PHE A 25 -1.17 -4.67 2.00
CA PHE A 25 -1.10 -3.63 0.98
C PHE A 25 -1.04 -4.21 -0.43
N ARG A 26 -0.22 -5.25 -0.67
CA ARG A 26 -0.13 -5.94 -1.97
C ARG A 26 -1.48 -6.48 -2.41
N GLU A 27 -2.19 -7.18 -1.53
CA GLU A 27 -3.49 -7.77 -1.83
C GLU A 27 -4.51 -6.70 -2.22
N LYS A 28 -4.62 -5.62 -1.42
CA LYS A 28 -5.57 -4.53 -1.69
C LYS A 28 -5.21 -3.74 -2.95
N PHE A 29 -3.91 -3.47 -3.16
CA PHE A 29 -3.42 -2.80 -4.35
C PHE A 29 -3.76 -3.60 -5.62
N GLN A 30 -3.49 -4.90 -5.61
CA GLN A 30 -3.76 -5.81 -6.71
C GLN A 30 -5.27 -5.90 -6.99
N ALA A 31 -6.10 -5.97 -5.95
CA ALA A 31 -7.56 -5.97 -6.09
C ALA A 31 -8.09 -4.65 -6.68
N LEU A 32 -7.63 -3.50 -6.16
CA LEU A 32 -8.02 -2.17 -6.64
C LEU A 32 -7.70 -1.98 -8.11
N ASN A 33 -6.48 -2.37 -8.52
CA ASN A 33 -5.98 -2.15 -9.88
C ASN A 33 -6.24 -3.33 -10.83
N ARG A 34 -6.79 -4.44 -10.34
CA ARG A 34 -7.03 -5.69 -11.09
C ARG A 34 -5.77 -6.23 -11.77
N VAL A 35 -4.69 -6.28 -11.00
CA VAL A 35 -3.39 -6.75 -11.46
C VAL A 35 -2.84 -7.84 -10.55
N THR A 36 -1.85 -8.58 -11.04
CA THR A 36 -1.01 -9.45 -10.23
C THR A 36 0.43 -9.05 -10.51
N LEU A 37 1.14 -8.65 -9.45
CA LEU A 37 2.54 -8.28 -9.52
C LEU A 37 3.39 -9.48 -9.15
N THR A 38 4.55 -9.62 -9.79
CA THR A 38 5.61 -10.50 -9.27
C THR A 38 6.18 -9.93 -7.96
N ASP A 39 6.93 -10.73 -7.22
CA ASP A 39 7.57 -10.25 -5.98
C ASP A 39 8.54 -9.10 -6.25
N ALA A 40 9.27 -9.18 -7.37
CA ALA A 40 10.19 -8.13 -7.80
C ALA A 40 9.45 -6.86 -8.25
N GLU A 41 8.34 -6.99 -8.99
CA GLU A 41 7.50 -5.85 -9.34
C GLU A 41 6.93 -5.16 -8.09
N PHE A 42 6.42 -5.95 -7.13
CA PHE A 42 5.88 -5.41 -5.88
C PHE A 42 6.94 -4.69 -5.05
N ALA A 43 8.15 -5.28 -4.91
CA ALA A 43 9.25 -4.65 -4.18
C ALA A 43 9.64 -3.29 -4.80
N ARG A 44 9.76 -3.20 -6.13
CA ARG A 44 10.04 -1.95 -6.83
C ARG A 44 8.94 -0.90 -6.63
N LEU A 45 7.68 -1.30 -6.80
CA LEU A 45 6.53 -0.41 -6.60
C LEU A 45 6.51 0.15 -5.17
N ARG A 46 6.69 -0.73 -4.17
CA ARG A 46 6.73 -0.35 -2.75
C ARG A 46 7.83 0.67 -2.48
N ASP A 47 9.03 0.41 -2.97
CA ASP A 47 10.18 1.28 -2.75
C ASP A 47 10.01 2.66 -3.47
N GLU A 48 9.27 2.71 -4.58
CA GLU A 48 8.95 3.95 -5.30
C GLU A 48 7.92 4.83 -4.55
N ILE A 49 6.91 4.23 -3.92
CA ILE A 49 5.80 4.97 -3.27
C ILE A 49 6.07 5.32 -1.79
N ILE A 50 7.04 4.67 -1.15
CA ILE A 50 7.43 4.99 0.24
C ILE A 50 8.35 6.21 0.24
N ASN A 51 7.88 7.31 0.82
CA ASN A 51 8.63 8.55 0.95
C ASN A 51 8.56 9.11 2.37
N ALA A 52 9.69 9.56 2.91
CA ALA A 52 9.77 10.17 4.24
C ALA A 52 9.19 11.60 4.27
N ASP A 53 9.15 12.29 3.14
CA ASP A 53 8.48 13.58 2.99
C ASP A 53 6.96 13.37 2.93
N VAL A 54 6.30 13.81 4.00
CA VAL A 54 4.84 13.72 4.17
C VAL A 54 4.09 14.45 3.05
N PHE A 55 4.62 15.56 2.53
CA PHE A 55 3.98 16.28 1.43
C PHE A 55 4.04 15.47 0.13
N HIS A 56 5.18 14.88 -0.19
CA HIS A 56 5.33 13.97 -1.33
C HIS A 56 4.42 12.75 -1.18
N ALA A 57 4.45 12.07 -0.04
CA ALA A 57 3.61 10.90 0.21
C ALA A 57 2.11 11.23 0.07
N ALA A 58 1.67 12.36 0.62
CA ALA A 58 0.29 12.81 0.52
C ALA A 58 -0.11 13.18 -0.92
N LYS A 59 0.83 13.72 -1.71
CA LYS A 59 0.63 14.01 -3.14
C LYS A 59 0.50 12.72 -3.95
N THR A 60 1.43 11.78 -3.81
CA THR A 60 1.41 10.45 -4.44
C THR A 60 0.12 9.68 -4.16
N LEU A 61 -0.43 9.81 -2.95
CA LEU A 61 -1.70 9.16 -2.58
C LEU A 61 -2.91 9.70 -3.36
N ARG A 62 -2.91 10.99 -3.73
CA ARG A 62 -4.08 11.71 -4.29
C ARG A 62 -3.95 12.08 -5.76
N GLU A 63 -2.81 11.82 -6.38
CA GLU A 63 -2.58 12.16 -7.78
C GLU A 63 -2.53 10.93 -8.67
N ARG A 64 -2.66 11.17 -9.97
CA ARG A 64 -2.40 10.14 -10.98
C ARG A 64 -0.89 9.92 -11.05
N ASN A 65 -0.42 8.80 -10.53
CA ASN A 65 0.99 8.44 -10.57
C ASN A 65 1.45 8.18 -12.01
N PRO A 66 2.73 8.47 -12.35
CA PRO A 66 3.35 8.00 -13.58
C PRO A 66 3.15 6.49 -13.75
N PRO A 67 3.04 5.97 -14.98
CA PRO A 67 2.91 4.54 -15.19
C PRO A 67 4.10 3.77 -14.61
N PHE A 68 3.81 2.71 -13.86
CA PHE A 68 4.82 1.79 -13.36
C PHE A 68 5.28 0.88 -14.50
N GLN A 69 6.59 0.82 -14.73
CA GLN A 69 7.15 -0.04 -15.79
C GLN A 69 7.25 -1.48 -15.30
N ARG A 70 6.48 -2.37 -15.93
CA ARG A 70 6.48 -3.81 -15.65
C ARG A 70 7.69 -4.51 -16.25
N GLU A 71 7.93 -5.73 -15.78
CA GLU A 71 9.07 -6.56 -16.25
C GLU A 71 8.92 -6.98 -17.71
N ASP A 72 7.68 -7.15 -18.18
CA ASP A 72 7.37 -7.44 -19.58
C ASP A 72 7.46 -6.22 -20.52
N GLY A 73 7.84 -5.06 -19.97
CA GLY A 73 7.95 -3.82 -20.72
C GLY A 73 6.63 -3.04 -20.88
N THR A 74 5.52 -3.54 -20.36
CA THR A 74 4.23 -2.83 -20.44
C THR A 74 4.07 -1.79 -19.34
N PRO A 75 3.46 -0.61 -19.63
CA PRO A 75 3.18 0.38 -18.61
C PRO A 75 1.91 0.01 -17.82
N LEU A 76 2.02 -0.02 -16.49
CA LEU A 76 0.89 -0.16 -15.59
C LEU A 76 0.46 1.23 -15.09
N GLN A 77 -0.69 1.70 -15.54
CA GLN A 77 -1.37 2.80 -14.85
C GLN A 77 -2.07 2.26 -13.61
N TYR A 78 -1.75 2.83 -12.45
CA TYR A 78 -2.35 2.44 -11.17
C TYR A 78 -2.89 3.63 -10.39
N MET A 79 -3.66 3.32 -9.35
CA MET A 79 -4.07 4.21 -8.27
C MET A 79 -3.74 3.57 -6.92
N LEU A 80 -3.45 4.39 -5.91
CA LEU A 80 -3.29 3.92 -4.53
C LEU A 80 -4.59 3.97 -3.74
N VAL A 81 -5.50 4.86 -4.15
CA VAL A 81 -6.85 5.00 -3.61
C VAL A 81 -7.79 5.29 -4.78
N ASN A 82 -8.99 4.75 -4.75
CA ASN A 82 -10.03 5.14 -5.68
C ASN A 82 -10.55 6.53 -5.32
N LEU A 83 -10.09 7.55 -6.05
CA LEU A 83 -10.45 8.96 -5.82
C LEU A 83 -11.83 9.33 -6.40
N ARG A 84 -12.33 8.54 -7.37
CA ARG A 84 -13.62 8.81 -8.03
C ARG A 84 -14.77 8.19 -7.25
N ASP A 85 -14.67 6.89 -6.98
CA ASP A 85 -15.65 6.12 -6.23
C ASP A 85 -15.06 5.78 -4.87
N TRP A 86 -14.94 6.78 -3.99
CA TRP A 86 -14.30 6.64 -2.69
C TRP A 86 -14.90 5.52 -1.82
N CYS A 87 -16.20 5.27 -1.97
CA CYS A 87 -16.94 4.23 -1.25
C CYS A 87 -16.59 2.80 -1.70
N LYS A 88 -15.86 2.64 -2.81
CA LYS A 88 -15.37 1.34 -3.30
C LYS A 88 -13.97 0.99 -2.78
N ASN A 89 -13.36 1.86 -1.98
CA ASN A 89 -12.12 1.50 -1.28
C ASN A 89 -12.43 0.51 -0.15
N GLU A 90 -11.44 -0.31 0.16
CA GLU A 90 -11.47 -1.15 1.35
C GLU A 90 -10.95 -0.36 2.56
N PHE A 91 -11.70 -0.40 3.66
CA PHE A 91 -11.36 0.30 4.89
C PHE A 91 -11.10 -0.73 5.99
N GLU A 92 -9.88 -0.72 6.53
CA GLU A 92 -9.43 -1.68 7.53
C GLU A 92 -8.92 -0.97 8.78
N VAL A 93 -9.00 -1.66 9.93
CA VAL A 93 -8.47 -1.18 11.21
C VAL A 93 -7.53 -2.22 11.81
N VAL A 94 -6.35 -1.76 12.22
CA VAL A 94 -5.33 -2.54 12.95
C VAL A 94 -5.04 -1.86 14.28
N ASN A 95 -4.53 -2.62 15.26
CA ASN A 95 -3.94 -2.02 16.44
C ASN A 95 -2.55 -1.46 16.13
N GLN A 96 -2.06 -0.56 16.97
CA GLN A 96 -0.72 -0.01 16.83
C GLN A 96 0.32 -1.14 16.80
N LEU A 97 1.18 -1.10 15.78
CA LEU A 97 2.27 -2.04 15.60
C LEU A 97 3.57 -1.41 16.10
N ARG A 98 4.44 -2.22 16.69
CA ARG A 98 5.85 -1.83 16.87
C ARG A 98 6.60 -2.29 15.63
N ILE A 99 6.84 -1.35 14.73
CA ILE A 99 7.73 -1.56 13.59
C ILE A 99 9.11 -1.12 14.07
N ASN A 100 9.99 -2.08 14.37
CA ASN A 100 11.41 -1.75 14.50
C ASN A 100 11.88 -1.29 13.12
N THR A 101 12.52 -0.12 13.08
CA THR A 101 13.04 0.47 11.85
C THR A 101 13.88 -0.57 11.12
N ASP A 102 13.60 -0.76 9.84
CA ASP A 102 14.46 -1.52 8.93
C ASP A 102 15.84 -0.84 9.01
N ASN A 103 16.80 -1.49 9.67
CA ASN A 103 18.12 -0.92 9.94
C ASN A 103 18.94 -1.00 8.65
N ARG A 104 18.50 -0.27 7.62
CA ARG A 104 19.25 -0.06 6.38
C ARG A 104 20.40 0.90 6.70
N LEU A 105 21.40 0.40 7.42
CA LEU A 105 22.72 1.00 7.43
C LEU A 105 23.18 1.06 5.96
N PRO A 106 23.66 2.20 5.46
CA PRO A 106 24.47 2.18 4.26
C PRO A 106 25.73 1.38 4.61
N ALA A 107 25.94 0.25 3.94
CA ALA A 107 27.24 -0.40 3.96
C ALA A 107 28.25 0.62 3.41
N LEU A 108 29.19 1.04 4.27
CA LEU A 108 30.41 1.76 3.89
C LEU A 108 31.43 0.78 3.32
#